data_AF-A0A6M0RCV7-F1
#
_entry.id   AF-A0A6M0RCV7-F1
#
_cell.length_a   1.000
_cell.length_b   1.000
_cell.length_c   1.000
_cell.angle_alpha   90.00
_cell.angle_beta   90.00
_cell.angle_gamma   90.00
#
_symmetry.space_group_name_H-M   'P 1'
#
loop_
_entity.id
_entity.type
_entity.pdbx_description
1 polymer ?
#
loop_
_entity_poly.entity_id
_entity_poly.type
_entity_poly.pdbx_seq_one_letter_code
_entity_poly.pdbx_strand_id
1 'polypeptide(L)'
;MFTKKRIYKGIDYMFNLNLLKKEFLQGKSGLKSIWVIVLVLIFLENKLTTEGVYFYIIFSSVYIFSYTSDAMDNIYKGNYIINSLPVNRHEVVISKYLNRVLITFIFTILCQVISYILKGFEVNPLNFKVAISIIVFITLINSINYLVYFLANPKVSQITTRILYPGIFGGCFGFLSESSQLSISCIINFFTNYLIILLVVIIFIISMSVSLILYPNRDL
;
A
#
# COMPACT_ATOMS: atom_id res chain seq x y z
N MET A 1 6.51 -35.10 -31.63
CA MET A 1 5.62 -34.15 -32.33
C MET A 1 4.21 -34.34 -31.76
N PHE A 2 3.84 -33.58 -30.72
CA PHE A 2 2.50 -33.62 -30.12
C PHE A 2 1.89 -32.23 -30.17
N THR A 3 1.12 -31.97 -31.22
CA THR A 3 0.31 -30.78 -31.41
C THR A 3 -0.98 -30.92 -30.59
N LYS A 4 -0.93 -30.54 -29.31
CA LYS A 4 -2.14 -30.41 -28.50
C LYS A 4 -2.74 -29.01 -28.75
N LYS A 5 -3.66 -28.98 -29.71
CA LYS A 5 -4.56 -27.87 -30.07
C LYS A 5 -5.15 -27.26 -28.78
N ARG A 6 -4.64 -26.10 -28.35
CA ARG A 6 -5.20 -25.33 -27.24
C ARG A 6 -6.47 -24.65 -27.74
N ILE A 7 -7.60 -25.23 -27.39
CA ILE A 7 -8.91 -24.61 -27.52
C ILE A 7 -8.90 -23.43 -26.54
N TYR A 8 -9.00 -22.23 -27.11
CA TYR A 8 -9.21 -20.98 -26.38
C TYR A 8 -10.44 -21.15 -25.49
N LYS A 9 -10.21 -21.26 -24.18
CA LYS A 9 -11.28 -21.09 -23.20
C LYS A 9 -11.62 -19.61 -23.22
N GLY A 10 -12.87 -19.34 -23.55
CA GLY A 10 -13.43 -18.00 -23.60
C GLY A 10 -13.16 -17.24 -22.31
N ILE A 11 -12.97 -15.94 -22.52
CA ILE A 11 -13.13 -14.80 -21.63
C ILE A 11 -14.05 -15.13 -20.45
N ASP A 12 -13.47 -15.67 -19.39
CA ASP A 12 -14.01 -15.61 -18.03
C ASP A 12 -12.90 -14.98 -17.19
N TYR A 13 -12.82 -13.65 -17.23
CA TYR A 13 -11.99 -12.85 -16.31
C TYR A 13 -12.61 -12.89 -14.91
N MET A 14 -12.80 -14.08 -14.33
CA MET A 14 -13.23 -14.22 -12.95
C MET A 14 -12.02 -13.96 -12.06
N PHE A 15 -12.03 -12.81 -11.40
CA PHE A 15 -11.04 -12.42 -10.41
C PHE A 15 -10.74 -13.56 -9.42
N ASN A 16 -9.48 -14.01 -9.39
CA ASN A 16 -9.09 -15.15 -8.58
C ASN A 16 -8.81 -14.74 -7.12
N LEU A 17 -9.78 -14.98 -6.23
CA LEU A 17 -9.67 -14.72 -4.79
C LEU A 17 -8.46 -15.39 -4.13
N ASN A 18 -7.95 -16.48 -4.70
CA ASN A 18 -6.76 -17.16 -4.18
C ASN A 18 -5.51 -16.30 -4.29
N LEU A 19 -5.43 -15.40 -5.28
CA LEU A 19 -4.32 -14.45 -5.41
C LEU A 19 -4.33 -13.43 -4.29
N LEU A 20 -5.49 -12.86 -3.95
CA LEU A 20 -5.60 -11.99 -2.78
C LEU A 20 -5.20 -12.74 -1.50
N LYS A 21 -5.72 -13.96 -1.31
CA LYS A 21 -5.38 -14.75 -0.13
C LYS A 21 -3.88 -14.98 -0.01
N LYS A 22 -3.21 -15.27 -1.13
CA LYS A 22 -1.74 -15.40 -1.19
C LYS A 22 -1.06 -14.11 -0.72
N GLU A 23 -1.43 -12.95 -1.27
CA GLU A 23 -0.83 -11.65 -0.89
C GLU A 23 -1.03 -11.37 0.62
N PHE A 24 -2.22 -11.67 1.15
CA PHE A 24 -2.49 -11.51 2.58
C PHE A 24 -1.61 -12.41 3.46
N LEU A 25 -1.42 -13.67 3.06
CA LEU A 25 -0.61 -14.63 3.80
C LEU A 25 0.88 -14.26 3.77
N GLN A 26 1.39 -13.78 2.64
CA GLN A 26 2.77 -13.33 2.51
C GLN A 26 3.03 -12.09 3.39
N GLY A 27 2.12 -11.10 3.35
CA GLY A 27 2.23 -9.90 4.18
C GLY A 27 2.18 -10.16 5.69
N LYS A 28 1.51 -11.25 6.13
CA LYS A 28 1.43 -11.64 7.55
C LYS A 28 2.80 -11.81 8.20
N SER A 29 3.80 -12.24 7.44
CA SER A 29 5.18 -12.40 7.94
C SER A 29 5.78 -11.09 8.47
N GLY A 30 5.37 -9.95 7.91
CA GLY A 30 5.79 -8.61 8.30
C GLY A 30 5.12 -8.06 9.56
N LEU A 31 4.09 -8.72 10.11
CA LEU A 31 3.39 -8.18 11.28
C LEU A 31 4.31 -8.03 12.51
N LYS A 32 5.33 -8.87 12.65
CA LYS A 32 6.32 -8.75 13.74
C LYS A 32 7.10 -7.43 13.66
N SER A 33 7.46 -6.98 12.46
CA SER A 33 8.17 -5.70 12.29
C SER A 33 7.29 -4.48 12.55
N ILE A 34 5.95 -4.61 12.47
CA ILE A 34 5.04 -3.51 12.82
C ILE A 34 5.17 -3.16 14.30
N TRP A 35 5.32 -4.16 15.19
CA TRP A 35 5.53 -3.92 16.62
C TRP A 35 6.80 -3.10 16.92
N VAL A 36 7.87 -3.32 16.16
CA VAL A 36 9.11 -2.54 16.28
C VAL A 36 8.86 -1.08 15.93
N ILE A 37 8.05 -0.80 14.90
CA ILE A 37 7.70 0.57 14.54
C ILE A 37 6.83 1.22 15.59
N VAL A 38 5.84 0.50 16.14
CA VAL A 38 5.02 1.01 17.24
C VAL A 38 5.90 1.40 18.43
N LEU A 39 6.89 0.57 18.80
CA LEU A 39 7.85 0.91 19.85
C LEU A 39 8.65 2.17 19.54
N VAL A 40 9.15 2.32 18.31
CA VAL A 40 9.87 3.54 17.90
C VAL A 40 8.97 4.77 17.98
N LEU A 41 7.69 4.64 17.61
CA LEU A 41 6.75 5.75 17.64
C LEU A 41 6.36 6.17 19.06
N ILE A 42 6.34 5.25 20.03
CA ILE A 42 6.18 5.59 21.46
C ILE A 42 7.33 6.50 21.92
N PHE A 43 8.57 6.24 21.50
CA PHE A 43 9.70 7.13 21.83
C PHE A 43 9.62 8.50 21.16
N LEU A 44 8.94 8.60 20.02
CA LEU A 44 8.78 9.83 19.24
C LEU A 44 7.47 10.56 19.55
N GLU A 45 6.61 10.02 20.40
CA GLU A 45 5.27 10.55 20.69
C GLU A 45 5.34 12.01 21.14
N ASN A 46 6.23 12.34 22.08
CA ASN A 46 6.44 13.70 22.59
C ASN A 46 6.99 14.72 21.57
N LYS A 47 7.25 14.28 20.33
CA LYS A 47 7.71 15.15 19.23
C LYS A 47 6.69 15.23 18.11
N LEU A 48 5.68 14.38 18.11
CA LEU A 48 4.71 14.24 17.05
C LEU A 48 3.35 14.68 17.55
N THR A 49 2.60 15.32 16.68
CA THR A 49 1.18 15.52 16.94
C THR A 49 0.44 14.18 16.97
N THR A 50 -0.70 14.15 17.64
CA THR A 50 -1.56 12.96 17.70
C THR A 50 -1.91 12.41 16.32
N GLU A 51 -2.23 13.30 15.37
CA GLU A 51 -2.50 12.96 13.97
C GLU A 51 -1.26 12.40 13.27
N GLY A 52 -0.08 12.95 13.59
CA GLY A 52 1.21 12.48 13.11
C GLY A 52 1.51 11.05 13.55
N VAL A 53 1.28 10.72 14.83
CA VAL A 53 1.46 9.37 15.36
C VAL A 53 0.57 8.38 14.60
N TYR A 54 -0.73 8.69 14.43
CA TYR A 54 -1.64 7.83 13.68
C TYR A 54 -1.24 7.66 12.21
N PHE A 55 -0.82 8.74 11.56
CA PHE A 55 -0.30 8.69 10.20
C PHE A 55 0.87 7.70 10.10
N TYR A 56 1.86 7.81 11.00
CA TYR A 56 3.04 6.94 10.93
C TYR A 56 2.73 5.49 11.22
N ILE A 57 1.85 5.19 12.17
CA ILE A 57 1.43 3.82 12.46
C ILE A 57 0.79 3.21 11.20
N ILE A 58 -0.18 3.90 10.60
CA ILE A 58 -0.93 3.37 9.44
C ILE A 58 -0.01 3.28 8.22
N PHE A 59 0.72 4.36 7.89
CA PHE A 59 1.62 4.42 6.74
C PHE A 59 2.67 3.31 6.79
N SER A 60 3.32 3.14 7.93
CA SER A 60 4.37 2.15 8.10
C SER A 60 3.83 0.72 8.13
N SER A 61 2.65 0.50 8.71
CA SER A 61 1.99 -0.80 8.69
C SER A 61 1.65 -1.24 7.27
N VAL A 62 1.06 -0.33 6.48
CA VAL A 62 0.77 -0.58 5.06
C VAL A 62 2.07 -0.81 4.30
N TYR A 63 3.12 -0.02 4.53
CA TYR A 63 4.42 -0.20 3.89
C TYR A 63 5.02 -1.58 4.18
N ILE A 64 5.17 -1.97 5.45
CA ILE A 64 5.78 -3.24 5.84
C ILE A 64 5.00 -4.41 5.25
N PHE A 65 3.67 -4.38 5.38
CA PHE A 65 2.82 -5.42 4.81
C PHE A 65 3.02 -5.51 3.30
N SER A 66 3.22 -4.36 2.66
CA SER A 66 3.43 -4.29 1.24
C SER A 66 4.76 -4.83 0.78
N TYR A 67 5.81 -4.31 1.38
CA TYR A 67 7.18 -4.70 1.12
C TYR A 67 7.41 -6.19 1.34
N THR A 68 6.83 -6.77 2.39
CA THR A 68 6.99 -8.21 2.67
C THR A 68 6.29 -9.09 1.65
N SER A 69 5.07 -8.74 1.21
CA SER A 69 4.38 -9.44 0.13
C SER A 69 5.22 -9.47 -1.15
N ASP A 70 5.74 -8.31 -1.55
CA ASP A 70 6.52 -8.17 -2.78
C ASP A 70 7.94 -8.76 -2.68
N ALA A 71 8.54 -8.74 -1.48
CA ALA A 71 9.83 -9.38 -1.24
C ALA A 71 9.72 -10.91 -1.34
N MET A 72 8.64 -11.51 -0.84
CA MET A 72 8.41 -12.96 -0.98
C MET A 72 8.29 -13.39 -2.43
N ASP A 73 7.59 -12.61 -3.26
CA ASP A 73 7.51 -12.88 -4.70
C ASP A 73 8.89 -12.85 -5.39
N ASN A 74 9.82 -12.02 -4.91
CA ASN A 74 11.17 -11.98 -5.47
C ASN A 74 12.06 -13.12 -4.97
N ILE A 75 12.00 -13.43 -3.67
CA ILE A 75 12.83 -14.47 -3.04
C ILE A 75 12.49 -15.86 -3.62
N TYR A 76 11.21 -16.16 -3.79
CA TYR A 76 10.75 -17.48 -4.26
C TYR A 76 10.66 -17.59 -5.77
N LYS A 77 11.29 -16.68 -6.54
CA LYS A 77 11.14 -16.64 -8.00
C LYS A 77 9.66 -16.67 -8.41
N GLY A 78 8.84 -15.87 -7.74
CA GLY A 78 7.39 -15.80 -7.92
C GLY A 78 6.99 -15.65 -9.38
N ASN A 79 7.79 -14.98 -10.21
CA ASN A 79 7.59 -14.92 -11.67
C ASN A 79 7.63 -16.30 -12.36
N TYR A 80 8.50 -17.22 -11.95
CA TYR A 80 8.56 -18.59 -12.46
C TYR A 80 7.37 -19.42 -11.95
N ILE A 81 6.97 -19.22 -10.70
CA ILE A 81 5.80 -19.90 -10.12
C ILE A 81 4.51 -19.41 -10.81
N ILE A 82 4.36 -18.09 -11.00
CA ILE A 82 3.24 -17.48 -11.73
C ILE A 82 3.21 -17.96 -13.18
N ASN A 83 4.37 -18.08 -13.85
CA ASN A 83 4.45 -18.63 -15.20
C ASN A 83 4.13 -20.14 -15.26
N SER A 84 4.28 -20.87 -14.15
CA SER A 84 3.93 -22.30 -14.06
C SER A 84 2.48 -22.54 -13.63
N LEU A 85 1.83 -21.53 -13.05
CA LEU A 85 0.44 -21.58 -12.64
C LEU A 85 -0.46 -21.10 -13.81
N PRO A 86 -1.68 -21.64 -13.95
CA PRO A 86 -2.65 -21.18 -14.95
C PRO A 86 -3.29 -19.85 -14.49
N VAL A 87 -2.47 -18.83 -14.22
CA VAL A 87 -2.90 -17.52 -13.73
C VAL A 87 -2.62 -16.45 -14.77
N ASN A 88 -3.61 -15.60 -15.05
CA ASN A 88 -3.46 -14.51 -15.99
C ASN A 88 -2.63 -13.37 -15.39
N ARG A 89 -1.69 -12.80 -16.16
CA ARG A 89 -0.87 -11.65 -15.74
C ARG A 89 -1.73 -10.44 -15.37
N HIS A 90 -2.87 -10.25 -16.04
CA HIS A 90 -3.83 -9.21 -15.69
C HIS A 90 -4.41 -9.40 -14.28
N GLU A 91 -4.73 -10.63 -13.88
CA GLU A 91 -5.27 -10.92 -12.55
C GLU A 91 -4.26 -10.62 -11.44
N VAL A 92 -2.96 -10.83 -11.70
CA VAL A 92 -1.89 -10.48 -10.76
C VAL A 92 -1.86 -8.96 -10.52
N VAL A 93 -1.97 -8.15 -11.59
CA VAL A 93 -2.01 -6.68 -11.47
C VAL A 93 -3.22 -6.26 -10.63
N ILE A 94 -4.43 -6.72 -11.00
CA ILE A 94 -5.66 -6.37 -10.28
C ILE A 94 -5.56 -6.78 -8.81
N SER A 95 -5.06 -7.99 -8.55
CA SER A 95 -4.93 -8.52 -7.19
C SER A 95 -4.00 -7.66 -6.33
N LYS A 96 -2.84 -7.22 -6.85
CA LYS A 96 -1.94 -6.36 -6.08
C LYS A 96 -2.53 -4.97 -5.80
N TYR A 97 -3.12 -4.31 -6.80
CA TYR A 97 -3.76 -3.00 -6.59
C TYR A 97 -4.91 -3.09 -5.58
N LEU A 98 -5.79 -4.10 -5.71
CA LEU A 98 -6.92 -4.28 -4.80
C LEU A 98 -6.46 -4.64 -3.38
N ASN A 99 -5.46 -5.51 -3.24
CA ASN A 99 -4.88 -5.86 -1.95
C ASN A 99 -4.38 -4.62 -1.19
N ARG A 100 -3.75 -3.67 -1.89
CA ARG A 100 -3.23 -2.43 -1.26
C ARG A 100 -4.32 -1.52 -0.75
N VAL A 101 -5.38 -1.35 -1.53
CA VAL A 101 -6.54 -0.58 -1.11
C VAL A 101 -7.17 -1.24 0.13
N LEU A 102 -7.41 -2.55 0.09
CA LEU A 102 -7.99 -3.30 1.21
C LEU A 102 -7.12 -3.20 2.47
N ILE A 103 -5.81 -3.40 2.36
CA ILE A 103 -4.89 -3.32 3.50
C ILE A 103 -4.84 -1.90 4.10
N THR A 104 -4.91 -0.86 3.25
CA THR A 104 -4.98 0.53 3.72
C THR A 104 -6.25 0.77 4.54
N PHE A 105 -7.40 0.28 4.07
CA PHE A 105 -8.65 0.36 4.83
C PHE A 105 -8.59 -0.46 6.13
N ILE A 106 -8.10 -1.70 6.08
CA ILE A 106 -8.01 -2.58 7.25
C ILE A 106 -7.16 -1.94 8.34
N PHE A 107 -5.95 -1.45 8.02
CA PHE A 107 -5.10 -0.83 9.03
C PHE A 107 -5.68 0.49 9.55
N THR A 108 -6.33 1.28 8.71
CA THR A 108 -7.00 2.51 9.15
C THR A 108 -8.15 2.20 10.11
N ILE A 109 -9.00 1.21 9.78
CA ILE A 109 -10.12 0.78 10.63
C ILE A 109 -9.61 0.19 11.95
N LEU A 110 -8.60 -0.68 11.90
CA LEU A 110 -7.98 -1.24 13.11
C LEU A 110 -7.44 -0.13 14.01
N CYS A 111 -6.72 0.83 13.44
CA CYS A 111 -6.20 1.97 14.18
C CYS A 111 -7.32 2.82 14.78
N GLN A 112 -8.41 3.04 14.03
CA GLN A 112 -9.58 3.76 14.53
C GLN A 112 -10.24 3.03 15.71
N VAL A 113 -10.49 1.72 15.60
CA VAL A 113 -11.06 0.90 16.69
C VAL A 113 -10.17 0.94 17.94
N ILE A 114 -8.85 0.76 17.77
CA ILE A 114 -7.88 0.83 18.87
C ILE A 114 -7.93 2.22 19.52
N SER A 115 -7.96 3.29 18.73
CA SER A 115 -8.02 4.66 19.25
C SER A 115 -9.28 4.94 20.08
N TYR A 116 -10.42 4.34 19.71
CA TYR A 116 -11.65 4.43 20.50
C TYR A 116 -11.57 3.68 21.83
N ILE A 117 -10.88 2.53 21.86
CA ILE A 117 -10.62 1.79 23.11
C ILE A 117 -9.69 2.62 24.00
N LEU A 118 -8.64 3.21 23.41
CA LEU A 118 -7.66 4.03 24.12
C LEU A 118 -8.21 5.37 24.61
N LYS A 119 -9.39 5.80 24.14
CA LYS A 119 -10.10 6.96 24.67
C LYS A 119 -10.33 6.86 26.19
N GLY A 120 -10.48 5.64 26.73
CA GLY A 120 -10.57 5.39 28.17
C GLY A 120 -9.30 5.74 28.96
N PHE A 121 -8.17 5.93 28.27
CA PHE A 121 -6.86 6.28 28.82
C PHE A 121 -6.42 7.70 28.42
N GLU A 122 -7.37 8.61 28.17
CA GLU A 122 -7.11 10.01 27.79
C GLU A 122 -6.40 10.21 26.44
N VAL A 123 -6.32 9.18 25.59
CA VAL A 123 -5.80 9.30 24.23
C VAL A 123 -6.89 9.83 23.29
N ASN A 124 -6.59 10.91 22.56
CA ASN A 124 -7.52 11.46 21.58
C ASN A 124 -7.77 10.46 20.44
N PRO A 125 -9.03 10.07 20.16
CA PRO A 125 -9.33 9.10 19.11
C PRO A 125 -9.03 9.65 17.72
N LEU A 126 -8.77 8.76 16.77
CA LEU A 126 -8.51 9.12 15.38
C LEU A 126 -9.74 9.79 14.77
N ASN A 127 -9.60 11.07 14.39
CA ASN A 127 -10.64 11.81 13.72
C ASN A 127 -10.88 11.23 12.31
N PHE A 128 -12.15 11.07 11.93
CA PHE A 128 -12.55 10.58 10.62
C PHE A 128 -11.97 11.39 9.46
N LYS A 129 -11.88 12.71 9.60
CA LYS A 129 -11.27 13.58 8.58
C LYS A 129 -9.79 13.26 8.38
N VAL A 130 -9.07 12.98 9.46
CA VAL A 130 -7.66 12.57 9.44
C VAL A 130 -7.53 11.19 8.79
N ALA A 131 -8.39 10.24 9.15
CA ALA A 131 -8.42 8.91 8.54
C ALA A 131 -8.58 8.97 7.01
N ILE A 132 -9.50 9.81 6.49
CA ILE A 132 -9.67 10.03 5.05
C ILE A 132 -8.37 10.57 4.44
N SER A 133 -7.78 11.60 5.05
CA SER A 133 -6.54 12.19 4.52
C SER A 133 -5.40 11.17 4.41
N ILE A 134 -5.27 10.29 5.41
CA ILE A 134 -4.28 9.21 5.43
C ILE A 134 -4.55 8.20 4.30
N ILE A 135 -5.80 7.77 4.12
CA ILE A 135 -6.18 6.83 3.05
C ILE A 135 -5.84 7.41 1.68
N VAL A 136 -6.21 8.67 1.42
CA VAL A 136 -5.97 9.36 0.15
C VAL A 136 -4.46 9.49 -0.11
N PHE A 137 -3.70 9.91 0.90
CA PHE A 137 -2.25 10.05 0.81
C PHE A 137 -1.56 8.71 0.51
N ILE A 138 -1.89 7.66 1.25
CA ILE A 138 -1.33 6.32 1.04
C ILE A 138 -1.70 5.78 -0.35
N THR A 139 -2.93 6.03 -0.81
CA THR A 139 -3.38 5.59 -2.14
C THR A 139 -2.61 6.29 -3.26
N LEU A 140 -2.35 7.59 -3.13
CA LEU A 140 -1.50 8.34 -4.07
C LEU A 140 -0.11 7.70 -4.18
N ILE A 141 0.52 7.42 -3.03
CA ILE A 141 1.86 6.83 -2.97
C ILE A 141 1.89 5.44 -3.57
N ASN A 142 0.93 4.60 -3.19
CA ASN A 142 0.80 3.25 -3.73
C ASN A 142 0.60 3.27 -5.24
N SER A 143 -0.16 4.25 -5.77
CA SER A 143 -0.36 4.40 -7.22
C SER A 143 0.97 4.62 -7.95
N ILE A 144 1.87 5.43 -7.40
CA ILE A 144 3.19 5.68 -7.99
C ILE A 144 4.09 4.45 -7.81
N ASN A 145 4.14 3.87 -6.61
CA ASN A 145 5.01 2.73 -6.32
C ASN A 145 4.65 1.51 -7.17
N TYR A 146 3.35 1.23 -7.36
CA TYR A 146 2.90 0.09 -8.15
C TYR A 146 3.09 0.25 -9.65
N LEU A 147 2.94 1.48 -10.14
CA LEU A 147 3.29 1.80 -11.52
C LEU A 147 4.75 1.40 -11.79
N VAL A 148 5.67 1.81 -10.91
CA VAL A 148 7.09 1.45 -11.01
C VAL A 148 7.29 -0.05 -10.80
N TYR A 149 6.56 -0.69 -9.89
CA TYR A 149 6.66 -2.13 -9.64
C TYR A 149 6.41 -2.96 -10.90
N PHE A 150 5.37 -2.64 -11.66
CA PHE A 150 5.02 -3.39 -12.86
C PHE A 150 5.85 -3.00 -14.09
N LEU A 151 6.27 -1.73 -14.19
CA LEU A 151 7.05 -1.21 -15.32
C LEU A 151 8.55 -1.48 -15.23
N ALA A 152 9.14 -1.38 -14.03
CA ALA A 152 10.59 -1.44 -13.84
C ALA A 152 11.06 -2.85 -13.49
N ASN A 153 12.34 -3.15 -13.73
CA ASN A 153 12.89 -4.47 -13.41
C ASN A 153 12.75 -4.73 -11.91
N PRO A 154 12.60 -5.99 -11.44
CA PRO A 154 12.36 -6.28 -10.02
C PRO A 154 13.40 -5.65 -9.08
N LYS A 155 14.68 -5.61 -9.51
CA LYS A 155 15.76 -4.92 -8.79
C LYS A 155 15.53 -3.41 -8.67
N VAL A 156 15.11 -2.76 -9.76
CA VAL A 156 14.86 -1.32 -9.80
C VAL A 156 13.64 -0.98 -8.95
N SER A 157 12.55 -1.74 -9.09
CA SER A 157 11.34 -1.56 -8.28
C SER A 157 11.63 -1.65 -6.78
N GLN A 158 12.41 -2.63 -6.33
CA GLN A 158 12.79 -2.74 -4.92
C GLN A 158 13.61 -1.54 -4.43
N ILE A 159 14.53 -1.04 -5.26
CA ILE A 159 15.31 0.17 -4.92
C ILE A 159 14.37 1.37 -4.80
N THR A 160 13.44 1.54 -5.75
CA THR A 160 12.45 2.62 -5.69
C THR A 160 11.62 2.53 -4.42
N THR A 161 11.09 1.37 -4.06
CA THR A 161 10.33 1.18 -2.82
C THR A 161 11.17 1.44 -1.57
N ARG A 162 12.46 1.08 -1.56
CA ARG A 162 13.37 1.34 -0.44
C ARG A 162 13.78 2.80 -0.29
N ILE A 163 13.73 3.60 -1.36
CA ILE A 163 14.03 5.03 -1.31
C ILE A 163 12.77 5.85 -1.04
N LEU A 164 11.69 5.51 -1.73
CA LEU A 164 10.44 6.27 -1.74
C LEU A 164 9.78 6.28 -0.37
N TYR A 165 9.70 5.14 0.32
CA TYR A 165 9.03 5.10 1.63
C TYR A 165 9.81 5.81 2.74
N PRO A 166 11.13 5.59 2.93
CA PRO A 166 11.90 6.39 3.89
C PRO A 166 11.95 7.87 3.54
N GLY A 167 12.02 8.23 2.25
CA GLY A 167 11.98 9.62 1.80
C GLY A 167 10.66 10.30 2.17
N ILE A 168 9.54 9.61 1.97
CA ILE A 168 8.23 10.10 2.39
C ILE A 168 8.12 10.15 3.91
N PHE A 169 8.54 9.10 4.61
CA PHE A 169 8.53 9.05 6.06
C PHE A 169 9.30 10.24 6.67
N GLY A 170 10.52 10.50 6.18
CA GLY A 170 11.33 11.64 6.63
C GLY A 170 10.73 13.00 6.22
N GLY A 171 10.21 13.12 5.00
CA GLY A 171 9.56 14.33 4.53
C GLY A 171 8.31 14.68 5.35
N CYS A 172 7.53 13.67 5.74
CA CYS A 172 6.37 13.83 6.62
C CYS A 172 6.74 14.29 8.03
N PHE A 173 7.96 14.03 8.49
CA PHE A 173 8.37 14.39 9.85
C PHE A 173 8.41 15.91 10.03
N GLY A 174 8.83 16.63 8.99
CA GLY A 174 8.90 18.10 9.02
C GLY A 174 7.56 18.79 9.25
N PHE A 175 6.44 18.17 8.87
CA PHE A 175 5.10 18.76 8.98
C PHE A 175 4.14 18.05 9.94
N LEU A 176 4.49 16.86 10.44
CA LEU A 176 3.72 16.15 11.47
C LEU A 176 4.32 16.31 12.88
N SER A 177 5.51 16.90 12.98
CA SER A 177 6.15 17.27 14.25
C SER A 177 5.40 18.42 14.93
N GLU A 178 5.33 18.39 16.26
CA GLU A 178 4.79 19.50 17.07
C GLU A 178 5.56 20.81 16.85
N SER A 179 6.83 20.73 16.49
CA SER A 179 7.69 21.88 16.22
C SER A 179 7.49 22.50 14.83
N SER A 180 6.57 21.98 14.02
CA SER A 180 6.39 22.43 12.64
C SER A 180 5.66 23.78 12.57
N GLN A 181 6.11 24.65 11.67
CA GLN A 181 5.44 25.94 11.40
C GLN A 181 4.22 25.79 10.48
N LEU A 182 4.18 24.72 9.70
CA LEU A 182 3.06 24.40 8.81
C LEU A 182 1.94 23.78 9.63
N SER A 183 0.74 24.37 9.58
CA SER A 183 -0.40 23.81 10.28
C SER A 183 -0.79 22.47 9.64
N ILE A 184 -0.78 21.41 10.44
CA ILE A 184 -1.24 20.06 10.05
C ILE A 184 -2.68 20.10 9.50
N SER A 185 -3.50 21.02 10.02
CA SER A 185 -4.84 21.29 9.52
C SER A 185 -4.88 21.65 8.03
N CYS A 186 -3.89 22.38 7.50
CA CYS A 186 -3.80 22.68 6.07
C CYS A 186 -3.58 21.41 5.24
N ILE A 187 -2.71 20.50 5.70
CA ILE A 187 -2.43 19.24 5.00
C ILE A 187 -3.66 18.32 5.04
N ILE A 188 -4.31 18.20 6.20
CA ILE A 188 -5.55 17.44 6.33
C ILE A 188 -6.62 18.03 5.40
N ASN A 189 -6.78 19.35 5.36
CA ASN A 189 -7.74 20.02 4.47
C ASN A 189 -7.43 19.79 2.99
N PHE A 190 -6.15 19.81 2.61
CA PHE A 190 -5.72 19.51 1.25
C PHE A 190 -6.13 18.09 0.85
N PHE A 191 -5.77 17.07 1.63
CA PHE A 191 -6.09 15.67 1.29
C PHE A 191 -7.55 15.27 1.53
N THR A 192 -8.36 16.11 2.17
CA THR A 192 -9.82 15.90 2.32
C THR A 192 -10.65 16.71 1.32
N ASN A 193 -10.02 17.52 0.47
CA ASN A 193 -10.70 18.24 -0.59
C ASN A 193 -11.22 17.27 -1.66
N TYR A 194 -12.51 17.38 -2.01
CA TYR A 194 -13.17 16.53 -3.01
C TYR A 194 -12.45 16.49 -4.36
N LEU A 195 -11.88 17.62 -4.81
CA LEU A 195 -11.12 17.69 -6.06
C LEU A 195 -9.84 16.85 -6.00
N ILE A 196 -9.17 16.87 -4.85
CA ILE A 196 -7.93 16.13 -4.63
C ILE A 196 -8.24 14.64 -4.51
N ILE A 197 -9.30 14.27 -3.80
CA ILE A 197 -9.77 12.88 -3.73
C ILE A 197 -10.06 12.34 -5.14
N LEU A 198 -10.82 13.10 -5.95
CA LEU A 198 -11.13 12.73 -7.33
C LEU A 198 -9.84 12.56 -8.16
N LEU A 199 -8.91 13.51 -8.04
CA LEU A 199 -7.63 13.46 -8.73
C LEU A 199 -6.81 12.22 -8.34
N VAL A 200 -6.74 11.87 -7.05
CA VAL A 200 -6.05 10.65 -6.59
C VAL A 200 -6.72 9.39 -7.16
N VAL A 201 -8.05 9.35 -7.21
CA VAL A 201 -8.79 8.22 -7.82
C VAL A 201 -8.47 8.12 -9.32
N ILE A 202 -8.41 9.24 -10.04
CA ILE A 202 -8.02 9.27 -11.45
C ILE A 202 -6.59 8.75 -11.64
N ILE A 203 -5.63 9.23 -10.82
CA ILE A 203 -4.23 8.76 -10.85
C ILE A 203 -4.16 7.25 -10.59
N PHE A 204 -4.93 6.75 -9.62
CA PHE A 204 -4.99 5.33 -9.30
C PHE A 204 -5.49 4.50 -10.48
N ILE A 205 -6.59 4.92 -11.12
CA ILE A 205 -7.16 4.25 -12.29
C ILE A 205 -6.19 4.27 -13.47
N ILE A 206 -5.55 5.41 -13.74
CA ILE A 206 -4.55 5.53 -14.81
C ILE A 206 -3.37 4.60 -14.53
N SER A 207 -2.84 4.63 -13.30
CA SER A 207 -1.72 3.79 -12.88
C SER A 207 -2.01 2.30 -13.06
N MET A 208 -3.19 1.87 -12.65
CA MET A 208 -3.66 0.50 -12.83
C MET A 208 -3.83 0.13 -14.30
N SER A 209 -4.43 1.02 -15.10
CA SER A 209 -4.67 0.80 -16.54
C SER A 209 -3.36 0.66 -17.31
N VAL A 210 -2.39 1.54 -17.05
CA VAL A 210 -1.05 1.49 -17.65
C VAL A 210 -0.35 0.18 -17.27
N SER A 211 -0.43 -0.23 -16.00
CA SER A 211 0.15 -1.50 -15.53
C SER A 211 -0.51 -2.71 -16.20
N LEU A 212 -1.83 -2.69 -16.42
CA LEU A 212 -2.55 -3.76 -17.12
C LEU A 212 -2.14 -3.91 -18.58
N ILE A 213 -1.82 -2.80 -19.26
CA ILE A 213 -1.41 -2.82 -20.66
C ILE A 213 0.04 -3.28 -20.81
N LEU A 214 0.94 -2.82 -19.95
CA LEU A 214 2.39 -3.00 -20.14
C LEU A 214 2.96 -4.26 -19.47
N TYR A 215 2.37 -4.71 -18.36
CA TYR A 215 2.86 -5.91 -17.65
C TYR A 215 2.77 -7.22 -18.46
N PRO A 216 1.69 -7.49 -19.23
CA PRO A 216 1.60 -8.71 -20.02
C PRO A 216 2.66 -8.81 -21.13
N ASN A 217 3.02 -7.69 -21.75
CA ASN A 217 3.95 -7.60 -22.88
C ASN A 217 5.42 -7.72 -22.47
N ARG A 218 5.69 -7.93 -21.18
CA ARG A 218 7.04 -8.08 -20.66
C ARG A 218 7.52 -9.50 -20.86
N ASP A 219 8.47 -9.67 -21.77
CA ASP A 219 9.26 -10.90 -21.87
C ASP A 219 10.24 -10.94 -20.70
N LEU A 220 10.28 -12.08 -19.99
CA LEU A 220 11.20 -12.37 -18.89
C LEU A 220 12.32 -13.29 -19.39
#